data_AF-A0A6B3GFH4-F1
#
_entry.id   AF-A0A6B3GFH4-F1
#
_cell.length_a   1.000
_cell.length_b   1.000
_cell.length_c   1.000
_cell.angle_alpha   90.00
_cell.angle_beta   90.00
_cell.angle_gamma   90.00
#
_symmetry.space_group_name_H-M   'P 1'
#
loop_
_entity.id
_entity.type
_entity.pdbx_description
1 polymer ?
#
loop_
_entity_poly.entity_id
_entity_poly.type
_entity_poly.pdbx_seq_one_letter_code
_entity_poly.pdbx_strand_id
1 'polypeptide(L)'
;MLLLLAVCLFGVLLLYGAGRFCAVRREPARALPPFSGGLAPAEHPASRFHVRWYPVSLVFLAFDMEMLFMYPWVRVVRETGTPAVVEMFLFLGILLAAVAYAWREGAFRWS
;
A
#
# COMPACT_ATOMS: atom_id res chain seq x y z
N MET A 1 -15.81 19.17 11.91
CA MET A 1 -15.13 17.85 11.89
C MET A 1 -16.06 16.72 12.32
N LEU A 2 -16.66 16.74 13.52
CA LEU A 2 -17.60 15.70 13.99
C LEU A 2 -18.83 15.52 13.08
N LEU A 3 -19.43 16.61 12.60
CA LEU A 3 -20.57 16.55 11.67
C LEU A 3 -20.22 15.84 10.35
N LEU A 4 -19.03 16.13 9.79
CA LEU A 4 -18.55 15.50 8.55
C LEU A 4 -18.33 14.00 8.75
N LEU A 5 -17.74 13.59 9.87
CA LEU A 5 -17.57 12.17 10.23
C LEU A 5 -18.92 11.47 10.37
N ALA A 6 -19.90 12.11 11.01
CA ALA A 6 -21.25 11.55 11.16
C ALA A 6 -21.94 11.35 9.81
N VAL A 7 -21.81 12.30 8.88
CA VAL A 7 -22.37 12.20 7.52
C VAL A 7 -21.70 11.08 6.72
N CYS A 8 -20.36 10.96 6.78
CA CYS A 8 -19.64 9.87 6.12
C CYS A 8 -20.05 8.50 6.68
N LEU A 9 -20.12 8.36 8.00
CA LEU A 9 -20.53 7.12 8.65
C LEU A 9 -21.97 6.75 8.25
N PHE A 10 -22.87 7.73 8.29
CA PHE A 10 -24.26 7.53 7.88
C PHE A 10 -24.35 7.08 6.42
N GLY A 11 -23.59 7.70 5.51
CA GLY A 11 -23.53 7.30 4.11
C GLY A 11 -23.05 5.86 3.92
N VAL A 12 -21.99 5.45 4.62
CA VAL A 12 -21.49 4.06 4.59
C VAL A 12 -22.52 3.08 5.11
N LEU A 13 -23.18 3.40 6.23
CA LEU A 13 -24.22 2.55 6.83
C LEU A 13 -25.46 2.43 5.93
N LEU A 14 -25.86 3.54 5.30
CA LEU A 14 -27.00 3.57 4.39
C LEU A 14 -26.72 2.74 3.14
N LEU A 15 -25.53 2.88 2.52
CA LEU A 15 -25.12 2.07 1.38
C LEU A 15 -25.01 0.58 1.75
N TYR A 16 -24.45 0.27 2.93
CA TYR A 16 -24.38 -1.10 3.43
C TYR A 16 -25.78 -1.69 3.66
N GLY A 17 -26.68 -0.94 4.29
CA GLY A 17 -28.06 -1.34 4.55
C GLY A 17 -28.86 -1.55 3.27
N ALA A 18 -28.77 -0.61 2.32
CA ALA A 18 -29.40 -0.71 1.00
C ALA A 18 -28.87 -1.91 0.22
N GLY A 19 -27.55 -2.15 0.24
CA GLY A 19 -26.94 -3.32 -0.39
C GLY A 19 -27.43 -4.64 0.21
N ARG A 20 -27.63 -4.70 1.53
CA ARG A 20 -28.19 -5.87 2.22
C ARG A 20 -29.68 -6.06 1.95
N PHE A 21 -30.44 -4.97 1.80
CA PHE A 21 -31.86 -5.00 1.48
C PHE A 21 -32.11 -5.47 0.04
N CYS A 22 -31.36 -4.94 -0.92
CA CYS A 22 -31.46 -5.28 -2.34
C CYS A 22 -30.77 -6.62 -2.72
N ALA A 23 -30.11 -7.29 -1.78
CA ALA A 23 -29.41 -8.55 -2.05
C ALA A 23 -30.41 -9.69 -2.35
N VAL A 24 -30.38 -10.17 -3.59
CA VAL A 24 -31.23 -11.28 -4.09
C VAL A 24 -30.84 -12.63 -3.48
N ARG A 25 -29.55 -12.84 -3.19
CA ARG A 25 -29.03 -14.03 -2.50
C ARG A 25 -28.46 -13.62 -1.15
N ARG A 26 -29.04 -14.18 -0.09
CA ARG A 26 -28.63 -13.93 1.30
C ARG A 26 -27.67 -14.97 1.85
N GLU A 27 -27.36 -16.00 1.06
CA GLU A 27 -26.47 -17.06 1.51
C GLU A 27 -25.07 -16.50 1.79
N PRO A 28 -24.47 -16.85 2.95
CA PRO A 28 -23.14 -16.39 3.28
C PRO A 28 -22.16 -16.94 2.25
N ALA A 29 -21.19 -16.12 1.82
CA ALA A 29 -20.17 -16.49 0.82
C ALA A 29 -19.42 -17.79 1.15
N ARG A 30 -19.43 -18.24 2.42
CA ARG A 30 -18.85 -19.51 2.87
C ARG A 30 -19.62 -20.75 2.39
N ALA A 31 -20.90 -20.61 2.03
CA ALA A 31 -21.73 -21.69 1.49
C ALA A 31 -21.45 -21.97 0.01
N LEU A 32 -20.77 -21.06 -0.69
CA LEU A 32 -20.40 -21.21 -2.08
C LEU A 32 -18.91 -21.58 -2.20
N PRO A 33 -18.55 -22.46 -3.15
CA PRO A 33 -17.14 -22.68 -3.46
C PRO A 33 -16.51 -21.35 -3.89
N PRO A 34 -15.27 -21.05 -3.45
CA PRO A 34 -14.61 -19.77 -3.74
C PRO A 34 -14.34 -19.56 -5.24
N PHE A 35 -14.41 -20.63 -6.03
CA PHE A 35 -14.23 -20.59 -7.48
C PHE A 35 -15.45 -21.12 -8.21
N SER A 36 -15.94 -20.35 -9.19
CA SER A 36 -17.14 -20.69 -9.97
C SER A 36 -16.95 -21.88 -10.90
N GLY A 37 -15.72 -22.30 -11.19
CA GLY A 37 -15.43 -23.48 -12.01
C GLY A 37 -15.54 -24.82 -11.26
N GLY A 38 -15.97 -24.83 -10.00
CA GLY A 38 -16.30 -26.05 -9.25
C GLY A 38 -15.10 -26.91 -8.80
N LEU A 39 -13.88 -26.53 -9.18
CA LEU A 39 -12.66 -27.18 -8.73
C LEU A 39 -12.36 -26.78 -7.28
N ALA A 40 -12.01 -27.75 -6.45
CA ALA A 40 -11.48 -27.48 -5.13
C ALA A 40 -10.17 -26.68 -5.25
N PRO A 41 -9.87 -25.77 -4.30
CA PRO A 41 -8.62 -25.04 -4.30
C PRO A 41 -7.42 -25.99 -4.37
N ALA A 42 -6.53 -25.79 -5.34
CA ALA A 42 -5.36 -26.64 -5.55
C ALA A 42 -4.32 -26.49 -4.44
N GLU A 43 -4.26 -25.32 -3.80
CA GLU A 43 -3.31 -25.01 -2.73
C GLU A 43 -4.02 -24.65 -1.43
N HIS A 44 -3.35 -24.96 -0.32
CA HIS A 44 -3.84 -24.58 1.00
C HIS A 44 -3.69 -23.06 1.19
N PRO A 45 -4.67 -22.33 1.77
CA PRO A 45 -4.58 -20.87 1.98
C PRO A 45 -3.34 -20.35 2.73
N ALA A 46 -2.63 -21.21 3.47
CA ALA A 46 -1.38 -20.86 4.14
C ALA A 46 -0.13 -21.31 3.36
N SER A 47 -0.28 -21.65 2.07
CA SER A 47 0.84 -22.03 1.20
C SER A 47 1.83 -20.87 1.08
N ARG A 48 3.12 -21.22 0.98
CA ARG A 48 4.19 -20.23 0.85
C ARG A 48 4.30 -19.81 -0.61
N PHE A 49 3.89 -18.58 -0.88
CA PHE A 49 4.11 -17.95 -2.17
C PHE A 49 5.58 -17.59 -2.38
N HIS A 50 6.01 -17.52 -3.63
CA HIS A 50 7.38 -17.14 -3.97
C HIS A 50 7.77 -15.76 -3.42
N VAL A 51 9.01 -15.64 -2.93
CA VAL A 51 9.60 -14.43 -2.33
C VAL A 51 9.74 -13.24 -3.30
N ARG A 52 9.35 -13.41 -4.57
CA ARG A 52 9.52 -12.42 -5.66
C ARG A 52 8.98 -11.02 -5.34
N TRP A 53 7.95 -10.93 -4.49
CA TRP A 53 7.34 -9.66 -4.09
C TRP A 53 8.12 -8.92 -2.99
N TYR A 54 8.93 -9.63 -2.21
CA TYR A 54 9.58 -9.09 -1.03
C TYR A 54 10.59 -7.95 -1.34
N PRO A 55 11.49 -8.07 -2.34
CA PRO A 55 12.41 -6.98 -2.67
C PRO A 55 11.68 -5.71 -3.11
N VAL A 56 10.60 -5.86 -3.88
CA VAL A 56 9.78 -4.72 -4.34
C VAL A 56 9.13 -4.03 -3.14
N SER A 57 8.57 -4.79 -2.19
CA SER A 57 7.98 -4.23 -0.98
C SER A 57 9.01 -3.52 -0.09
N LEU A 58 10.22 -4.07 0.05
CA LEU A 58 11.28 -3.42 0.82
C LEU A 58 11.73 -2.10 0.20
N VAL A 59 11.91 -2.07 -1.13
CA VAL A 59 12.26 -0.83 -1.85
C VAL A 59 11.14 0.19 -1.72
N PHE A 60 9.88 -0.23 -1.88
CA PHE A 60 8.73 0.64 -1.69
C PHE A 60 8.67 1.22 -0.27
N LEU A 61 8.88 0.39 0.76
CA LEU A 61 8.90 0.84 2.15
C LEU A 61 10.03 1.85 2.42
N ALA A 62 11.22 1.61 1.88
CA ALA A 62 12.35 2.53 2.02
C ALA A 62 12.05 3.89 1.36
N PHE A 63 11.40 3.87 0.20
CA PHE A 63 10.96 5.07 -0.52
C PHE A 63 9.81 5.80 0.19
N ASP A 64 8.82 5.08 0.72
CA ASP A 64 7.70 5.69 1.46
C ASP A 64 8.18 6.43 2.73
N MET A 65 9.20 5.87 3.41
CA MET A 65 9.84 6.53 4.54
C MET A 65 10.53 7.85 4.15
N GLU A 66 10.92 8.04 2.88
CA GLU A 66 11.53 9.29 2.41
C GLU A 66 10.53 10.45 2.42
N MET A 67 9.26 10.17 2.07
CA MET A 67 8.20 11.18 2.05
C MET A 67 7.94 11.74 3.45
N LEU A 68 8.05 10.88 4.47
CA LEU A 68 7.97 11.28 5.88
C LEU A 68 9.00 12.37 6.22
N PHE A 69 10.22 12.28 5.68
CA PHE A 69 11.28 13.27 5.89
C PHE A 69 11.09 14.54 5.04
N MET A 70 10.48 14.41 3.85
CA MET A 70 10.20 15.56 2.99
C MET A 70 9.09 16.47 3.52
N TYR A 71 8.09 15.94 4.24
CA TYR A 71 7.00 16.76 4.78
C TYR A 71 7.44 17.89 5.73
N PRO A 72 8.23 17.64 6.78
CA PRO A 72 8.69 18.70 7.67
C PRO A 72 9.84 19.54 7.07
N TRP A 73 10.50 19.08 6.00
CA TRP A 73 11.69 19.72 5.44
C TRP A 73 11.45 21.18 5.03
N VAL A 74 10.26 21.54 4.54
CA VAL A 74 9.93 22.94 4.20
C VAL A 74 10.07 23.87 5.42
N ARG A 75 9.76 23.38 6.63
CA ARG A 75 9.98 24.16 7.87
C ARG A 75 11.47 24.28 8.18
N VAL A 76 12.21 23.18 8.05
CA VAL A 76 13.65 23.12 8.31
C VAL A 76 14.43 24.03 7.35
N VAL A 77 14.09 24.07 6.06
CA VAL A 77 14.71 24.95 5.06
C VAL A 77 14.52 26.42 5.41
N ARG A 78 13.36 26.79 5.97
CA ARG A 78 13.12 28.18 6.42
C ARG A 78 13.99 28.57 7.62
N GLU A 79 14.38 27.64 8.45
CA GLU A 79 15.21 27.89 9.65
C GLU A 79 16.71 27.78 9.34
N THR A 80 17.10 26.79 8.53
CA THR A 80 18.51 26.44 8.26
C THR A 80 19.04 27.06 6.97
N GLY A 81 18.18 27.35 5.99
CA GLY A 81 18.55 27.91 4.70
C GLY A 81 19.11 26.89 3.70
N THR A 82 20.10 27.30 2.91
CA THR A 82 20.67 26.51 1.80
C THR A 82 21.32 25.18 2.19
N PRO A 83 21.94 24.99 3.38
CA PRO A 83 22.51 23.69 3.76
C PRO A 83 21.46 22.57 3.83
N ALA A 84 20.29 22.86 4.39
CA ALA A 84 19.18 21.90 4.46
C ALA A 84 18.70 21.47 3.06
N VAL A 85 18.89 22.32 2.04
CA VAL A 85 18.57 21.94 0.65
C VAL A 85 19.56 20.93 0.12
N VAL A 86 20.85 21.15 0.33
CA VAL A 86 21.91 20.22 -0.10
C VAL A 86 21.75 18.87 0.60
N GLU A 87 21.49 18.87 1.90
CA GLU A 87 21.28 17.65 2.69
C GLU A 87 20.10 16.80 2.18
N MET A 88 19.00 17.44 1.77
CA MET A 88 17.84 16.73 1.20
C MET A 88 18.17 16.07 -0.14
N PHE A 89 18.86 16.78 -1.04
CA PHE A 89 19.29 16.20 -2.31
C PHE A 89 20.34 15.09 -2.12
N LEU A 90 21.20 15.21 -1.12
CA LEU A 90 22.15 14.15 -0.75
C LEU A 90 21.41 12.91 -0.25
N PHE A 91 20.43 13.08 0.63
CA PHE A 91 19.57 12.00 1.13
C PHE A 91 18.84 11.29 -0.01
N LEU A 92 18.20 12.05 -0.92
CA LEU A 92 17.54 11.50 -2.09
C LEU A 92 18.53 10.78 -3.03
N GLY A 93 19.74 11.31 -3.19
CA GLY A 93 20.81 10.68 -3.98
C GLY A 93 21.23 9.31 -3.42
N ILE A 94 21.34 9.18 -2.09
CA ILE A 94 21.67 7.91 -1.44
C ILE A 94 20.55 6.87 -1.66
N LEU A 95 19.28 7.28 -1.54
CA LEU A 95 18.13 6.42 -1.82
C LEU A 95 18.09 5.95 -3.28
N LEU A 96 18.28 6.87 -4.22
CA LEU A 96 18.37 6.54 -5.64
C LEU A 96 19.52 5.57 -5.94
N ALA A 97 20.67 5.72 -5.28
CA ALA A 97 21.79 4.79 -5.41
C ALA A 97 21.42 3.38 -4.90
N ALA A 98 20.68 3.28 -3.79
CA ALA A 98 20.19 2.00 -3.28
C ALA A 98 19.19 1.34 -4.24
N VAL A 99 18.28 2.11 -4.86
CA VAL A 99 17.36 1.61 -5.90
C VAL A 99 18.14 1.14 -7.13
N ALA A 100 19.13 1.89 -7.58
CA ALA A 100 19.96 1.52 -8.72
C ALA A 100 20.74 0.21 -8.44
N TYR A 101 21.23 0.03 -7.21
CA TYR A 101 21.84 -1.23 -6.78
C TYR A 101 20.83 -2.38 -6.81
N ALA A 102 19.64 -2.20 -6.22
CA ALA A 102 18.59 -3.23 -6.24
C ALA A 102 18.19 -3.63 -7.68
N TRP A 103 18.15 -2.66 -8.59
CA TRP A 103 17.91 -2.91 -10.00
C TRP A 103 18.99 -3.81 -10.61
N ARG A 104 20.26 -3.47 -10.40
CA ARG A 104 21.40 -4.23 -10.93
C ARG A 104 21.40 -5.67 -10.43
N GLU A 105 20.98 -5.88 -9.18
CA GLU A 105 20.92 -7.19 -8.53
C GLU A 105 19.68 -8.00 -8.97
N GLY A 106 18.85 -7.43 -9.84
CA GLY A 106 17.71 -8.11 -10.44
C GLY A 106 16.50 -8.20 -9.53
N ALA A 107 16.39 -7.34 -8.51
CA ALA A 107 15.24 -7.29 -7.60
C ALA A 107 13.90 -7.11 -8.31
N PHE A 108 13.92 -6.57 -9.54
CA PHE A 108 12.74 -6.33 -10.38
C PHE A 108 12.55 -7.36 -11.51
N ARG A 109 13.34 -8.44 -11.55
CA ARG A 109 13.19 -9.47 -12.60
C ARG A 109 11.97 -10.35 -12.30
N TRP A 110 11.04 -10.40 -13.27
CA TRP A 110 9.79 -11.16 -13.16
C TRP A 110 9.81 -12.54 -13.86
N SER A 111 10.93 -12.91 -14.50
CA SER A 111 11.11 -14.23 -15.15
C SER A 111 11.62 -15.29 -14.17
#